data_AF-A0ABD1XFR6-F1
#
_entry.id   AF-A0ABD1XFR6-F1
#
_cell.length_a   1.000
_cell.length_b   1.000
_cell.length_c   1.000
_cell.angle_alpha   90.00
_cell.angle_beta   90.00
_cell.angle_gamma   90.00
#
_symmetry.space_group_name_H-M   'P 1'
#
loop_
_entity.id
_entity.type
_entity.pdbx_description
1 polymer ?
#
loop_
_entity_poly.entity_id
_entity_poly.type
_entity_poly.pdbx_seq_one_letter_code
_entity_poly.pdbx_strand_id
1 'polypeptide(L)'
;MKSPKGLQSCVRKMGRFAGCEISQYLCEYCCTMEMFHVSEIETIANFKLVSELELRDRIRQIARRYLTIPGGCDNLERAMREEYLDEDSDRITLRMFLDWIETQPGCTLGLSELKREFERRYSQLPLRERLTLDTRCTELFLRATDDVSADRLCFMLADRAVEGGIMTDWLRVEDAISVLSKQRRVVGVHYVTHAVQPRAVEPHLELSPRVVP
;
A
#
# COMPACT_ATOMS: atom_id res chain seq x y z
N MET A 1 -39.74 10.35 -13.05
CA MET A 1 -39.02 9.79 -11.89
C MET A 1 -39.60 8.43 -11.51
N LYS A 2 -39.05 7.35 -12.05
CA LYS A 2 -38.96 6.06 -11.36
C LYS A 2 -37.46 5.90 -11.11
N SER A 3 -36.92 5.62 -9.92
CA SER A 3 -37.32 4.52 -9.06
C SER A 3 -36.65 4.62 -7.69
N PRO A 4 -37.35 5.14 -6.66
CA PRO A 4 -37.00 4.88 -5.26
C PRO A 4 -37.11 3.38 -4.94
N LYS A 5 -38.07 2.69 -5.58
CA LYS A 5 -38.42 1.29 -5.29
C LYS A 5 -37.31 0.30 -5.68
N GLY A 6 -36.67 0.50 -6.82
CA GLY A 6 -35.57 -0.34 -7.30
C GLY A 6 -34.34 -0.20 -6.40
N LEU A 7 -33.96 1.04 -6.07
CA LEU A 7 -32.83 1.30 -5.17
C LEU A 7 -33.08 0.75 -3.76
N GLN A 8 -34.29 0.93 -3.23
CA GLN A 8 -34.69 0.34 -1.95
C GLN A 8 -34.67 -1.19 -2.00
N SER A 9 -35.13 -1.79 -3.10
CA SER A 9 -35.10 -3.24 -3.29
C SER A 9 -33.66 -3.79 -3.32
N CYS A 10 -32.75 -3.15 -4.05
CA CYS A 10 -31.32 -3.51 -4.06
C CYS A 10 -30.74 -3.48 -2.65
N VAL A 11 -30.90 -2.35 -1.95
CA VAL A 11 -30.32 -2.17 -0.62
C VAL A 11 -30.92 -3.15 0.39
N ARG A 12 -32.21 -3.50 0.26
CA ARG A 12 -32.85 -4.50 1.10
C ARG A 12 -32.33 -5.92 0.82
N LYS A 13 -32.02 -6.25 -0.43
CA LYS A 13 -31.57 -7.59 -0.84
C LYS A 13 -30.09 -7.81 -0.54
N MET A 14 -29.24 -6.84 -0.85
CA MET A 14 -27.78 -6.98 -0.82
C MET A 14 -27.09 -6.18 0.29
N GLY A 15 -27.82 -5.32 1.00
CA GLY A 15 -27.18 -4.26 1.78
C GLY A 15 -26.66 -3.13 0.89
N ARG A 16 -25.88 -2.22 1.48
CA ARG A 16 -25.19 -1.16 0.74
C ARG A 16 -23.86 -1.68 0.21
N PHE A 17 -23.46 -1.22 -0.97
CA PHE A 17 -22.15 -1.51 -1.52
C PHE A 17 -21.05 -0.92 -0.62
N ALA A 18 -20.23 -1.79 -0.06
CA ALA A 18 -19.16 -1.47 0.88
C ALA A 18 -17.75 -1.57 0.25
N GLY A 19 -17.64 -1.72 -1.07
CA GLY A 19 -16.35 -1.74 -1.78
C GLY A 19 -15.74 -3.13 -2.01
N CYS A 20 -16.51 -4.19 -1.77
CA CYS A 20 -16.16 -5.59 -2.02
C CYS A 20 -17.22 -6.27 -2.89
N GLU A 21 -16.93 -7.45 -3.42
CA GLU A 21 -17.87 -8.25 -4.25
C GLU A 21 -18.44 -7.47 -5.46
N ILE A 22 -17.63 -6.60 -6.08
CA ILE A 22 -18.16 -5.66 -7.07
C ILE A 22 -18.84 -6.37 -8.26
N SER A 23 -18.35 -7.53 -8.70
CA SER A 23 -18.96 -8.40 -9.70
C SER A 23 -20.41 -8.72 -9.36
N GLN A 24 -20.60 -9.33 -8.20
CA GLN A 24 -21.89 -9.83 -7.76
C GLN A 24 -22.83 -8.66 -7.50
N TYR A 25 -22.31 -7.61 -6.87
CA TYR A 25 -23.08 -6.43 -6.57
C TYR A 25 -23.55 -5.70 -7.84
N LEU A 26 -22.67 -5.53 -8.84
CA LEU A 26 -23.04 -4.92 -10.12
C LEU A 26 -24.05 -5.76 -10.89
N CYS A 27 -23.83 -7.07 -10.99
CA CYS A 27 -24.74 -7.99 -11.66
C CYS A 27 -26.15 -7.85 -11.09
N GLU A 28 -26.29 -7.98 -9.78
CA GLU A 28 -27.59 -7.92 -9.11
C GLU A 28 -28.20 -6.51 -9.09
N TYR A 29 -27.37 -5.46 -9.01
CA TYR A 29 -27.81 -4.07 -9.13
C TYR A 29 -28.38 -3.78 -10.53
N CYS A 30 -27.65 -4.11 -11.59
CA CYS A 30 -28.07 -3.91 -12.97
C CYS A 30 -29.34 -4.72 -13.27
N CYS A 31 -29.38 -6.01 -12.91
CA CYS A 31 -30.58 -6.83 -13.04
C CYS A 31 -31.78 -6.22 -12.31
N THR A 32 -31.59 -5.69 -11.09
CA THR A 32 -32.68 -5.04 -10.37
C THR A 32 -33.13 -3.75 -11.06
N MET A 33 -32.22 -2.90 -11.51
CA MET A 33 -32.58 -1.66 -12.20
C MET A 33 -33.38 -1.95 -13.49
N GLU A 34 -32.96 -2.95 -14.25
CA GLU A 34 -33.66 -3.42 -15.45
C GLU A 34 -35.07 -3.94 -15.12
N MET A 35 -35.22 -4.76 -14.08
CA MET A 35 -36.54 -5.25 -13.63
C MET A 35 -37.50 -4.12 -13.27
N PHE A 36 -36.99 -3.00 -12.75
CA PHE A 36 -37.79 -1.82 -12.42
C PHE A 36 -37.91 -0.81 -13.58
N HIS A 37 -37.45 -1.17 -14.78
CA HIS A 37 -37.41 -0.32 -15.98
C HIS A 37 -36.72 1.03 -15.74
N VAL A 38 -35.63 1.02 -14.98
CA VAL A 38 -34.75 2.18 -14.79
C VAL A 38 -33.83 2.30 -15.99
N SER A 39 -33.71 3.50 -16.55
CA SER A 39 -32.86 3.73 -17.72
C SER A 39 -31.38 3.54 -17.39
N GLU A 40 -30.55 3.21 -18.38
CA GLU A 40 -29.10 3.05 -18.22
C GLU A 40 -28.44 4.28 -17.55
N ILE A 41 -28.84 5.49 -17.99
CA ILE A 41 -28.37 6.76 -17.45
C ILE A 41 -28.73 6.90 -15.96
N GLU A 42 -29.96 6.55 -15.59
CA GLU A 42 -30.41 6.56 -14.19
C GLU A 42 -29.73 5.47 -13.37
N THR A 43 -29.49 4.29 -13.95
CA THR A 43 -28.75 3.18 -13.33
C THR A 43 -27.33 3.60 -12.97
N ILE A 44 -26.58 4.19 -13.91
CA ILE A 44 -25.24 4.74 -13.67
C ILE A 44 -25.31 5.87 -12.63
N ALA A 45 -26.25 6.80 -12.80
CA ALA A 45 -26.39 7.93 -11.91
C ALA A 45 -26.73 7.51 -10.48
N ASN A 46 -27.50 6.45 -10.27
CA ASN A 46 -28.01 6.12 -8.95
C ASN A 46 -27.11 5.16 -8.16
N PHE A 47 -26.04 4.61 -8.75
CA PHE A 47 -25.19 3.64 -8.06
C PHE A 47 -24.66 4.16 -6.71
N LYS A 48 -24.25 5.44 -6.65
CA LYS A 48 -23.79 6.05 -5.38
C LYS A 48 -24.84 6.01 -4.25
N LEU A 49 -26.13 5.92 -4.56
CA LEU A 49 -27.20 5.91 -3.57
C LEU A 49 -27.35 4.55 -2.90
N VAL A 50 -26.93 3.47 -3.57
CA VAL A 50 -26.88 2.11 -3.02
C VAL A 50 -25.53 1.80 -2.39
N SER A 51 -24.59 2.74 -2.36
CA SER A 51 -23.27 2.57 -1.73
C SER A 51 -23.18 3.23 -0.35
N GLU A 52 -22.21 2.78 0.42
CA GLU A 52 -21.79 3.42 1.68
C GLU A 52 -21.32 4.85 1.47
N LEU A 53 -21.53 5.71 2.48
CA LEU A 53 -21.29 7.16 2.39
C LEU A 53 -19.84 7.48 1.98
N GLU A 54 -18.87 6.77 2.55
CA GLU A 54 -17.44 6.95 2.32
C GLU A 54 -17.02 6.70 0.86
N LEU A 55 -17.80 5.89 0.12
CA LEU A 55 -17.48 5.54 -1.26
C LEU A 55 -18.17 6.46 -2.28
N ARG A 56 -19.18 7.23 -1.86
CA ARG A 56 -20.07 7.94 -2.79
C ARG A 56 -19.37 8.95 -3.66
N ASP A 57 -18.40 9.69 -3.12
CA ASP A 57 -17.68 10.70 -3.88
C ASP A 57 -16.78 10.07 -4.95
N ARG A 58 -16.09 8.98 -4.61
CA ARG A 58 -15.28 8.22 -5.57
C ARG A 58 -16.14 7.61 -6.66
N ILE A 59 -17.24 6.96 -6.30
CA ILE A 59 -18.21 6.38 -7.24
C ILE A 59 -18.81 7.46 -8.13
N ARG A 60 -19.17 8.62 -7.58
CA ARG A 60 -19.69 9.76 -8.34
C ARG A 60 -18.68 10.25 -9.38
N GLN A 61 -17.39 10.28 -9.03
CA GLN A 61 -16.32 10.67 -9.95
C GLN A 61 -16.21 9.68 -11.13
N ILE A 62 -16.28 8.38 -10.85
CA ILE A 62 -16.24 7.32 -11.87
C ILE A 62 -17.48 7.41 -12.77
N ALA A 63 -18.68 7.41 -12.18
CA ALA A 63 -19.95 7.42 -12.92
C ALA A 63 -20.12 8.61 -13.87
N ARG A 64 -19.61 9.79 -13.47
CA ARG A 64 -19.66 11.02 -14.29
C ARG A 64 -19.00 10.87 -15.66
N ARG A 65 -18.01 9.98 -15.80
CA ARG A 65 -17.28 9.77 -17.06
C ARG A 65 -18.10 9.01 -18.10
N TYR A 66 -19.10 8.25 -17.68
CA TYR A 66 -19.81 7.29 -18.54
C TYR A 66 -21.31 7.59 -18.70
N LEU A 67 -21.83 8.56 -17.94
CA LEU A 67 -23.25 8.94 -17.86
C LEU A 67 -23.92 9.27 -19.20
N THR A 68 -23.16 9.71 -20.21
CA THR A 68 -23.68 10.17 -21.51
C THR A 68 -23.07 9.45 -22.70
N ILE A 69 -22.26 8.41 -22.46
CA ILE A 69 -21.59 7.65 -23.51
C ILE A 69 -22.43 6.39 -23.81
N PRO A 70 -22.69 6.03 -25.07
CA PRO A 70 -23.31 4.75 -25.41
C PRO A 70 -22.52 3.57 -24.83
N GLY A 71 -23.20 2.60 -24.22
CA GLY A 71 -22.54 1.51 -23.47
C GLY A 71 -21.87 2.01 -22.19
N GLY A 72 -22.46 3.02 -21.55
CA GLY A 72 -21.95 3.62 -20.32
C GLY A 72 -21.95 2.64 -19.15
N CYS A 73 -22.91 1.71 -19.10
CA CYS A 73 -22.97 0.65 -18.10
C CYS A 73 -21.77 -0.30 -18.19
N ASP A 74 -21.44 -0.81 -19.37
CA ASP A 74 -20.29 -1.73 -19.56
C ASP A 74 -18.97 -1.06 -19.17
N ASN A 75 -18.84 0.22 -19.49
CA ASN A 75 -17.65 1.00 -19.14
C ASN A 75 -17.58 1.32 -17.64
N LEU A 76 -18.73 1.63 -17.02
CA LEU A 76 -18.83 1.78 -15.57
C LEU A 76 -18.46 0.47 -14.88
N GLU A 77 -19.03 -0.65 -15.32
CA GLU A 77 -18.76 -1.97 -14.77
C GLU A 77 -17.26 -2.28 -14.79
N ARG A 78 -16.61 -2.07 -15.94
CA ARG A 78 -15.16 -2.27 -16.06
C ARG A 78 -14.37 -1.38 -15.10
N ALA A 79 -14.67 -0.08 -15.08
CA ALA A 79 -13.98 0.86 -14.19
C ALA A 79 -14.19 0.52 -12.70
N MET A 80 -15.37 0.04 -12.34
CA MET A 80 -15.68 -0.39 -10.98
C MET A 80 -14.95 -1.70 -10.63
N ARG A 81 -14.81 -2.64 -11.57
CA ARG A 81 -14.01 -3.86 -11.37
C ARG A 81 -12.50 -3.60 -11.25
N GLU A 82 -12.00 -2.55 -11.90
CA GLU A 82 -10.61 -2.11 -11.75
C GLU A 82 -10.37 -1.39 -10.41
N GLU A 83 -11.34 -0.58 -9.97
CA GLU A 83 -11.22 0.22 -8.74
C GLU A 83 -11.50 -0.62 -7.47
N TYR A 84 -12.45 -1.54 -7.55
CA TYR A 84 -12.91 -2.37 -6.44
C TYR A 84 -12.63 -3.83 -6.79
N LEU A 85 -12.03 -4.60 -5.88
CA LEU A 85 -11.70 -6.00 -6.18
C LEU A 85 -12.91 -6.91 -5.95
N ASP A 86 -12.95 -8.01 -6.70
CA ASP A 86 -13.83 -9.15 -6.51
C ASP A 86 -13.34 -10.05 -5.37
N GLU A 87 -14.24 -10.74 -4.67
CA GLU A 87 -13.88 -11.51 -3.48
C GLU A 87 -13.01 -12.75 -3.76
N ASP A 88 -12.93 -13.25 -4.98
CA ASP A 88 -12.53 -14.64 -5.20
C ASP A 88 -11.20 -14.87 -5.93
N SER A 89 -10.08 -14.26 -5.51
CA SER A 89 -8.80 -14.97 -5.76
C SER A 89 -7.68 -14.76 -4.75
N ASP A 90 -7.42 -13.57 -4.19
CA ASP A 90 -6.17 -13.40 -3.41
C ASP A 90 -6.22 -12.33 -2.29
N ARG A 91 -7.39 -11.92 -1.79
CA ARG A 91 -7.45 -10.84 -0.80
C ARG A 91 -7.04 -11.29 0.60
N ILE A 92 -6.04 -10.64 1.17
CA ILE A 92 -5.76 -10.70 2.61
C ILE A 92 -6.87 -9.94 3.37
N THR A 93 -7.31 -10.48 4.50
CA THR A 93 -8.22 -9.76 5.41
C THR A 93 -7.46 -8.65 6.15
N LEU A 94 -8.17 -7.65 6.68
CA LEU A 94 -7.58 -6.65 7.58
C LEU A 94 -6.81 -7.35 8.72
N ARG A 95 -7.41 -8.40 9.29
CA ARG A 95 -6.79 -9.19 10.35
C ARG A 95 -5.47 -9.82 9.88
N MET A 96 -5.44 -10.48 8.73
CA MET A 96 -4.21 -11.06 8.18
C MET A 96 -3.13 -10.01 7.91
N PHE A 97 -3.51 -8.80 7.49
CA PHE A 97 -2.58 -7.70 7.28
C PHE A 97 -1.96 -7.21 8.60
N LEU A 98 -2.79 -7.00 9.64
CA LEU A 98 -2.32 -6.57 10.96
C LEU A 98 -1.50 -7.67 11.64
N ASP A 99 -1.95 -8.92 11.59
CA ASP A 99 -1.22 -10.07 12.12
C ASP A 99 0.16 -10.19 11.43
N TRP A 100 0.22 -9.96 10.11
CA TRP A 100 1.47 -9.93 9.38
C TRP A 100 2.39 -8.80 9.89
N ILE A 101 1.88 -7.58 10.08
CA ILE A 101 2.65 -6.45 10.63
C ILE A 101 3.29 -6.81 11.98
N GLU A 102 2.53 -7.40 12.91
CA GLU A 102 3.06 -7.80 14.23
C GLU A 102 4.20 -8.82 14.15
N THR A 103 4.23 -9.63 13.10
CA THR A 103 5.26 -10.66 12.92
C THR A 103 6.53 -10.13 12.26
N GLN A 104 6.54 -8.90 11.73
CA GLN A 104 7.67 -8.37 10.95
C GLN A 104 8.87 -7.84 11.72
N PRO A 105 8.76 -7.24 12.93
CA PRO A 105 9.93 -6.68 13.63
C PRO A 105 11.07 -7.67 13.93
N GLY A 106 10.81 -8.99 13.88
CA GLY A 106 11.81 -10.06 13.97
C GLY A 106 12.26 -10.66 12.63
N CYS A 107 11.71 -10.21 11.50
CA CYS A 107 12.05 -10.70 10.16
C CYS A 107 13.30 -10.00 9.60
N THR A 108 14.08 -10.73 8.80
CA THR A 108 15.33 -10.23 8.22
C THR A 108 15.15 -9.36 6.96
N LEU A 109 13.93 -8.87 6.68
CA LEU A 109 13.66 -8.09 5.49
C LEU A 109 14.37 -6.73 5.56
N GLY A 110 14.99 -6.32 4.45
CA GLY A 110 15.47 -4.94 4.34
C GLY A 110 14.32 -3.94 4.29
N LEU A 111 14.54 -2.69 4.72
CA LEU A 111 13.50 -1.63 4.71
C LEU A 111 12.80 -1.46 3.35
N SER A 112 13.54 -1.57 2.25
CA SER A 112 12.97 -1.49 0.89
C SER A 112 12.12 -2.72 0.53
N GLU A 113 12.48 -3.91 1.01
CA GLU A 113 11.71 -5.14 0.80
C GLU A 113 10.44 -5.13 1.64
N LEU A 114 10.55 -4.70 2.90
CA LEU A 114 9.43 -4.53 3.81
C LEU A 114 8.41 -3.52 3.25
N LYS A 115 8.86 -2.37 2.75
CA LYS A 115 7.98 -1.37 2.08
C LYS A 115 7.22 -1.98 0.92
N ARG A 116 7.93 -2.66 0.00
CA ARG A 116 7.31 -3.27 -1.18
C ARG A 116 6.24 -4.28 -0.78
N GLU A 117 6.54 -5.11 0.22
CA GLU A 117 5.61 -6.13 0.68
C GLU A 117 4.42 -5.54 1.45
N PHE A 118 4.65 -4.49 2.24
CA PHE A 118 3.61 -3.71 2.89
C PHE A 118 2.65 -3.11 1.86
N GLU A 119 3.15 -2.42 0.82
CA GLU A 119 2.34 -1.86 -0.26
C GLU A 119 1.58 -2.93 -1.03
N ARG A 120 2.24 -4.05 -1.34
CA ARG A 120 1.63 -5.20 -2.02
C ARG A 120 0.44 -5.74 -1.22
N ARG A 121 0.59 -5.88 0.10
CA ARG A 121 -0.47 -6.38 0.98
C ARG A 121 -1.56 -5.33 1.23
N TYR A 122 -1.18 -4.09 1.50
CA TYR A 122 -2.11 -2.97 1.68
C TYR A 122 -3.01 -2.76 0.46
N SER A 123 -2.47 -2.87 -0.75
CA SER A 123 -3.25 -2.75 -1.99
C SER A 123 -4.27 -3.88 -2.20
N GLN A 124 -4.05 -5.06 -1.61
CA GLN A 124 -4.98 -6.19 -1.63
C GLN A 124 -6.13 -6.04 -0.61
N LEU A 125 -6.03 -5.11 0.34
CA LEU A 125 -7.12 -4.85 1.28
C LEU A 125 -8.34 -4.25 0.55
N PRO A 126 -9.57 -4.58 1.01
CA PRO A 126 -10.76 -3.89 0.56
C PRO A 126 -10.64 -2.37 0.74
N LEU A 127 -11.20 -1.59 -0.19
CA LEU A 127 -11.06 -0.12 -0.16
C LEU A 127 -11.53 0.48 1.17
N ARG A 128 -12.63 -0.04 1.74
CA ARG A 128 -13.14 0.37 3.05
C ARG A 128 -12.05 0.29 4.12
N GLU A 129 -11.35 -0.84 4.19
CA GLU A 129 -10.27 -1.03 5.18
C GLU A 129 -9.06 -0.14 4.87
N ARG A 130 -8.72 0.07 3.60
CA ARG A 130 -7.66 1.04 3.27
C ARG A 130 -8.02 2.45 3.71
N LEU A 131 -9.27 2.88 3.51
CA LEU A 131 -9.73 4.22 3.95
C LEU A 131 -9.67 4.39 5.46
N THR A 132 -9.94 3.33 6.24
CA THR A 132 -9.80 3.39 7.72
C THR A 132 -8.33 3.43 8.16
N LEU A 133 -7.43 2.79 7.42
CA LEU A 133 -6.00 2.73 7.72
C LEU A 133 -5.18 3.87 7.14
N ASP A 134 -5.71 4.64 6.19
CA ASP A 134 -4.97 5.65 5.42
C ASP A 134 -4.23 6.65 6.34
N THR A 135 -4.91 7.14 7.37
CA THR A 135 -4.36 8.07 8.37
C THR A 135 -3.31 7.44 9.30
N ARG A 136 -3.25 6.12 9.38
CA ARG A 136 -2.36 5.33 10.25
C ARG A 136 -1.31 4.55 9.45
N CYS A 137 -1.25 4.74 8.14
CA CYS A 137 -0.39 3.96 7.25
C CYS A 137 1.09 4.03 7.67
N THR A 138 1.59 5.23 8.00
CA THR A 138 2.96 5.45 8.51
C THR A 138 3.20 4.76 9.85
N GLU A 139 2.25 4.86 10.79
CA GLU A 139 2.33 4.22 12.11
C GLU A 139 2.42 2.68 11.97
N LEU A 140 1.58 2.11 11.12
CA LEU A 140 1.55 0.66 10.85
C LEU A 140 2.84 0.17 10.20
N PHE A 141 3.42 0.97 9.31
CA PHE A 141 4.71 0.65 8.71
C PHE A 141 5.84 0.66 9.74
N LEU A 142 5.90 1.68 10.62
CA LEU A 142 6.89 1.74 11.69
C LEU A 142 6.75 0.55 12.66
N ARG A 143 5.53 0.12 12.94
CA ARG A 143 5.27 -1.06 13.76
C ARG A 143 5.73 -2.37 13.10
N ALA A 144 5.81 -2.40 11.77
CA ALA A 144 6.35 -3.54 11.04
C ALA A 144 7.90 -3.54 10.97
N THR A 145 8.56 -2.44 11.32
CA THR A 145 10.03 -2.33 11.30
C THR A 145 10.67 -2.81 12.60
N ASP A 146 11.92 -3.26 12.54
CA ASP A 146 12.71 -3.51 13.74
C ASP A 146 12.95 -2.21 14.54
N ASP A 147 13.10 -2.32 15.86
CA ASP A 147 13.19 -1.15 16.77
C ASP A 147 14.25 -0.12 16.32
N VAL A 148 15.41 -0.58 15.85
CA VAL A 148 16.51 0.30 15.42
C VAL A 148 16.13 1.08 14.16
N SER A 149 15.51 0.41 13.19
CA SER A 149 15.03 1.06 11.98
C SER A 149 13.83 1.98 12.27
N ALA A 150 12.92 1.57 13.16
CA ALA A 150 11.77 2.35 13.59
C ALA A 150 12.22 3.69 14.19
N ASP A 151 13.16 3.66 15.16
CA ASP A 151 13.69 4.86 15.81
C ASP A 151 14.34 5.83 14.82
N ARG A 152 15.11 5.30 13.86
CA ARG A 152 15.75 6.11 12.82
C ARG A 152 14.74 6.75 11.89
N LEU A 153 13.73 6.00 11.45
CA LEU A 153 12.65 6.54 10.63
C LEU A 153 11.85 7.59 11.41
N CYS A 154 11.48 7.32 12.67
CA CYS A 154 10.83 8.28 13.55
C CYS A 154 11.63 9.59 13.67
N PHE A 155 12.94 9.50 13.90
CA PHE A 155 13.82 10.68 13.97
C PHE A 155 13.83 11.48 12.66
N MET A 156 13.95 10.80 11.51
CA MET A 156 13.94 11.47 10.20
C MET A 156 12.59 12.10 9.84
N LEU A 157 11.50 11.54 10.35
CA LEU A 157 10.15 12.05 10.15
C LEU A 157 9.80 13.20 11.10
N ALA A 158 10.37 13.21 12.32
CA ALA A 158 10.10 14.22 13.35
C ALA A 158 10.55 15.65 12.98
N ASP A 159 11.62 15.80 12.19
CA ASP A 159 12.33 17.09 12.04
C ASP A 159 11.78 18.03 10.93
N ARG A 160 10.66 17.69 10.25
CA ARG A 160 10.03 18.59 9.26
C ARG A 160 8.51 18.73 9.40
N ALA A 161 8.03 18.97 10.62
CA ALA A 161 6.66 19.43 10.85
C ALA A 161 6.56 20.92 10.48
N VAL A 162 6.38 21.24 9.20
CA VAL A 162 5.77 22.51 8.80
C VAL A 162 4.27 22.34 9.03
N GLU A 163 3.63 23.30 9.70
CA GLU A 163 2.18 23.38 9.89
C GLU A 163 1.44 23.08 8.57
N GLY A 164 0.92 21.86 8.41
CA GLY A 164 0.39 21.44 7.12
C GLY A 164 0.00 19.97 6.96
N GLY A 165 -0.61 19.34 7.97
CA GLY A 165 -1.39 18.11 7.80
C GLY A 165 -0.64 16.79 7.55
N ILE A 166 -1.32 15.69 7.92
CA ILE A 166 -0.81 14.31 8.05
C ILE A 166 -0.86 13.52 6.72
N MET A 167 -1.40 14.09 5.62
CA MET A 167 -1.55 13.37 4.34
C MET A 167 -0.30 13.42 3.42
N THR A 168 0.88 13.69 3.97
CA THR A 168 2.16 13.88 3.22
C THR A 168 3.30 12.94 3.65
N ASP A 169 3.04 11.96 4.52
CA ASP A 169 4.11 11.20 5.17
C ASP A 169 4.64 10.00 4.37
N TRP A 170 3.88 9.40 3.46
CA TRP A 170 4.37 8.21 2.73
C TRP A 170 5.54 8.51 1.79
N LEU A 171 5.49 9.65 1.09
CA LEU A 171 6.61 10.11 0.27
C LEU A 171 7.86 10.39 1.12
N ARG A 172 7.66 10.89 2.35
CA ARG A 172 8.75 11.13 3.31
C ARG A 172 9.32 9.83 3.87
N VAL A 173 8.48 8.83 4.11
CA VAL A 173 8.90 7.47 4.46
C VAL A 173 9.77 6.89 3.34
N GLU A 174 9.36 7.06 2.07
CA GLU A 174 10.13 6.59 0.91
C GLU A 174 11.50 7.29 0.78
N ASP A 175 11.54 8.61 0.96
CA ASP A 175 12.79 9.37 0.99
C ASP A 175 13.70 8.92 2.14
N ALA A 176 13.16 8.74 3.34
CA ALA A 176 13.92 8.30 4.51
C ALA A 176 14.50 6.89 4.32
N ILE A 177 13.71 5.95 3.80
CA ILE A 177 14.18 4.60 3.44
C ILE A 177 15.31 4.68 2.40
N SER A 178 15.17 5.55 1.39
CA SER A 178 16.19 5.73 0.36
C SER A 178 17.52 6.23 0.92
N VAL A 179 17.48 7.14 1.90
CA VAL A 179 18.68 7.64 2.61
C VAL A 179 19.32 6.53 3.45
N LEU A 180 18.53 5.80 4.25
CA LEU A 180 19.03 4.73 5.12
C LEU A 180 19.64 3.57 4.31
N SER A 181 19.05 3.21 3.17
CA SER A 181 19.59 2.20 2.27
C SER A 181 20.92 2.62 1.64
N LYS A 182 21.13 3.92 1.37
CA LYS A 182 22.42 4.45 0.88
C LYS A 182 23.48 4.47 1.98
N GLN A 183 23.12 4.84 3.21
CA GLN A 183 24.05 4.87 4.34
C GLN A 183 24.61 3.47 4.66
N ARG A 184 23.78 2.41 4.64
CA ARG A 184 24.25 1.02 4.87
C ARG A 184 25.31 0.57 3.84
N ARG A 185 25.28 1.08 2.59
CA ARG A 185 26.29 0.76 1.57
C ARG A 185 27.64 1.43 1.84
N VAL A 186 27.65 2.61 2.45
CA VAL A 186 28.90 3.32 2.77
C VAL A 186 29.60 2.66 3.96
N VAL A 187 28.86 2.27 4.99
CA VAL A 187 29.48 1.62 6.16
C VAL A 187 29.96 0.19 5.80
N GLY A 188 29.25 -0.52 4.91
CA GLY A 188 29.65 -1.82 4.33
C GLY A 188 31.06 -1.86 3.73
N VAL A 189 31.52 -0.72 3.18
CA VAL A 189 32.85 -0.59 2.57
C VAL A 189 33.95 -0.39 3.62
N HIS A 190 33.63 0.12 4.82
CA HIS A 190 34.61 0.37 5.88
C HIS A 190 34.94 -0.84 6.76
N TYR A 191 34.08 -1.86 6.81
CA TYR A 191 34.38 -3.08 7.58
C TYR A 191 35.33 -4.04 6.85
N VAL A 192 35.46 -3.94 5.52
CA VAL A 192 36.33 -4.81 4.72
C VAL A 192 37.78 -4.28 4.67
N THR A 193 38.01 -3.00 4.97
CA THR A 193 39.34 -2.37 4.86
C THR A 193 40.24 -2.52 6.08
N HIS A 194 39.81 -3.18 7.16
CA HIS A 194 40.64 -3.41 8.36
C HIS A 194 40.96 -4.89 8.65
N ALA A 195 41.05 -5.73 7.62
CA ALA A 195 41.81 -6.98 7.73
C ALA A 195 43.31 -6.63 7.67
N VAL A 196 43.92 -6.46 8.85
CA VAL A 196 45.35 -6.24 9.08
C VAL A 196 46.18 -7.31 8.36
N GLN A 197 47.01 -6.91 7.38
CA GLN A 197 48.07 -7.77 6.86
C GLN A 197 49.27 -7.77 7.82
N PRO A 198 49.89 -8.92 8.13
CA PRO A 198 51.12 -8.96 8.90
C PRO A 198 52.29 -8.46 8.05
N ARG A 199 53.02 -7.49 8.60
CA ARG A 199 54.19 -6.85 8.00
C ARG A 199 55.35 -7.85 7.95
N ALA A 200 55.74 -8.29 6.76
CA ALA A 200 57.00 -9.01 6.56
C ALA A 200 58.18 -8.03 6.72
N VAL A 201 59.06 -8.31 7.68
CA VAL A 201 60.35 -7.62 7.84
C VAL A 201 61.41 -8.48 7.16
N GLU A 202 61.99 -7.97 6.06
CA GLU A 202 63.19 -8.56 5.45
C GLU A 202 64.42 -8.26 6.32
N PRO A 203 65.32 -9.23 6.57
CA PRO A 203 66.65 -8.95 7.08
C PRO A 203 67.66 -8.89 5.94
N HIS A 204 68.33 -7.75 5.78
CA HIS A 204 69.60 -7.66 5.06
C HIS A 204 70.71 -7.47 6.10
N LEU A 205 71.60 -8.45 6.25
CA LEU A 205 72.86 -8.31 6.96
C LEU A 205 73.87 -9.31 6.39
N GLU A 206 74.64 -8.84 5.40
CA GLU A 206 75.98 -9.34 5.14
C GLU A 206 76.95 -8.38 5.83
N LEU A 207 77.79 -8.90 6.71
CA LEU A 207 79.20 -8.50 6.91
C LEU A 207 79.79 -9.40 8.01
N SER A 208 80.56 -10.40 7.58
CA SER A 208 81.37 -11.28 8.43
C SER A 208 82.81 -10.75 8.48
N PRO A 209 83.50 -10.70 9.64
CA PRO A 209 84.92 -10.37 9.69
C PRO A 209 85.80 -11.62 9.63
N ARG A 210 86.89 -11.51 8.85
CA ARG A 210 88.01 -12.47 8.79
C ARG A 210 88.70 -12.65 10.15
N VAL A 211 89.16 -13.87 10.41
CA VAL A 211 90.51 -14.12 10.97
C VAL A 211 91.14 -15.30 10.21
N VAL A 212 92.44 -15.15 9.92
CA VAL A 212 93.39 -16.05 9.24
C VAL A 212 94.50 -16.36 10.26
N PRO A 213 95.39 -17.34 10.04
CA PRO A 213 95.20 -18.78 9.83
C PRO A 213 95.27 -19.58 11.13
#